data_AF-A0AAV5U4Q0-F1
#
_entry.id   AF-A0AAV5U4Q0-F1
#
_cell.length_a   1.000
_cell.length_b   1.000
_cell.length_c   1.000
_cell.angle_alpha   90.00
_cell.angle_beta   90.00
_cell.angle_gamma   90.00
#
_symmetry.space_group_name_H-M   'P 1'
#
loop_
_entity.id
_entity.type
_entity.pdbx_description
1 polymer ?
#
loop_
_entity_poly.entity_id
_entity_poly.type
_entity_poly.pdbx_seq_one_letter_code
_entity_poly.pdbx_strand_id
1 'polypeptide(L)' 'MAHASSYFESLFFGDFKESQEKEIVLGDVCADEFLTILEMIYESGKIDGSNVEYLLKLADQFNIPKIMISAEEWLINW' A
#
# COMPACT_ATOMS: atom_id res chain seq x y z
N MET A 1 -6.38 5.66 -2.87
CA MET A 1 -5.10 5.10 -3.32
C MET A 1 -4.23 6.11 -4.04
N ALA A 2 -4.63 6.73 -5.16
CA ALA A 2 -3.76 7.68 -5.88
C ALA A 2 -3.16 8.82 -5.02
N HIS A 3 -3.93 9.40 -4.10
CA HIS A 3 -3.41 10.47 -3.22
C HIS A 3 -2.29 9.98 -2.26
N ALA A 4 -2.27 8.69 -1.92
CA ALA A 4 -1.38 8.11 -0.93
C ALA A 4 -0.21 7.33 -1.53
N SER A 5 -0.21 7.11 -2.85
CA SER A 5 0.72 6.26 -3.57
C SER A 5 0.98 6.81 -4.97
N SER A 6 2.23 7.14 -5.27
CA SER A 6 2.60 7.59 -6.62
C SER A 6 2.50 6.45 -7.64
N TYR A 7 2.63 5.19 -7.18
CA TYR A 7 2.39 4.01 -8.02
C TYR A 7 0.93 3.99 -8.51
N PHE A 8 -0.03 4.10 -7.59
CA PHE A 8 -1.45 4.10 -7.94
C PHE A 8 -1.88 5.37 -8.68
N GLU A 9 -1.26 6.52 -8.40
CA GLU A 9 -1.45 7.73 -9.19
C GLU A 9 -1.05 7.50 -10.66
N SER A 10 0.14 6.94 -10.89
CA SER A 10 0.62 6.61 -12.23
C SER A 10 -0.22 5.53 -12.90
N LEU A 11 -0.68 4.54 -12.14
CA LEU A 11 -1.50 3.44 -12.65
C LEU A 11 -2.88 3.92 -13.11
N PHE A 12 -3.51 4.84 -12.39
CA PHE A 12 -4.86 5.33 -12.70
C PHE A 12 -4.88 6.49 -13.69
N PHE A 13 -3.85 7.34 -13.69
CA PHE A 13 -3.86 8.58 -14.46
C PHE A 13 -2.69 8.71 -15.44
N GLY A 14 -1.78 7.75 -15.48
CA GLY A 14 -0.71 7.70 -16.47
C GLY A 14 -1.18 7.25 -17.84
N ASP A 15 -0.31 7.41 -18.83
CA ASP A 15 -0.58 7.03 -20.24
C ASP A 15 -0.35 5.52 -20.51
N PHE A 16 -0.69 4.67 -19.54
CA PHE A 16 -0.65 3.21 -19.66
C PHE A 16 -1.99 2.67 -20.15
N LYS A 17 -2.01 1.44 -20.71
CA LYS A 17 -3.28 0.85 -21.18
C LYS A 17 -4.25 0.63 -20.01
N GLU A 18 -3.69 0.29 -18.85
CA GLU A 18 -4.36 0.03 -17.59
C GLU A 18 -5.19 1.24 -17.11
N SER A 19 -4.80 2.48 -17.45
CA SER A 19 -5.57 3.67 -17.05
C SER A 19 -6.92 3.80 -17.75
N GLN A 20 -7.11 3.06 -18.86
CA GLN A 20 -8.36 3.02 -19.62
C GLN A 20 -9.26 1.83 -19.23
N GLU A 21 -8.76 0.92 -18.40
CA GLU A 21 -9.49 -0.26 -17.97
C GLU A 21 -10.40 0.05 -16.76
N LYS A 22 -11.55 -0.61 -16.69
CA LYS A 22 -12.47 -0.47 -15.55
C LYS A 22 -12.03 -1.24 -14.31
N GLU A 23 -11.24 -2.28 -14.51
CA GLU A 23 -10.72 -3.16 -13.48
C GLU A 23 -9.24 -3.42 -13.76
N ILE A 24 -8.42 -3.40 -12.72
CA ILE A 24 -6.98 -3.65 -12.81
C ILE A 24 -6.65 -4.82 -11.89
N VAL A 25 -6.02 -5.85 -12.45
CA VAL A 25 -5.58 -7.00 -11.68
C VAL A 25 -4.20 -6.70 -11.07
N LEU A 26 -4.12 -6.73 -9.74
CA LEU A 26 -2.86 -6.67 -9.01
C LEU A 26 -2.31 -8.09 -8.84
N GLY A 27 -1.24 -8.41 -9.56
CA GLY A 27 -0.55 -9.70 -9.45
C GLY A 27 0.30 -9.78 -8.18
N ASP A 28 0.45 -11.00 -7.64
CA ASP A 28 1.35 -11.33 -6.52
C ASP A 28 1.09 -10.56 -5.21
N VAL A 29 -0.18 -10.21 -4.96
CA VAL A 29 -0.62 -9.48 -3.77
C VAL A 29 -1.72 -10.28 -3.07
N CYS A 30 -1.54 -10.53 -1.77
CA CYS A 30 -2.58 -11.14 -0.95
C CYS A 30 -3.71 -10.14 -0.71
N ALA A 31 -4.97 -10.57 -0.91
CA ALA A 31 -6.13 -9.70 -0.76
C ALA A 31 -6.27 -9.14 0.67
N ASP A 32 -6.02 -9.96 1.68
CA ASP A 32 -6.15 -9.56 3.09
C ASP A 32 -5.05 -8.55 3.50
N GLU A 33 -3.83 -8.74 3.02
CA GLU A 33 -2.72 -7.79 3.25
C GLU A 33 -3.00 -6.45 2.55
N PHE A 34 -3.57 -6.50 1.33
CA PHE A 34 -3.97 -5.31 0.61
C PHE A 34 -5.14 -4.57 1.28
N LEU A 35 -6.09 -5.29 1.86
CA LEU A 35 -7.14 -4.71 2.68
C LEU A 35 -6.56 -3.96 3.88
N THR A 36 -5.54 -4.52 4.56
CA THR A 36 -4.85 -3.79 5.63
C THR A 36 -4.22 -2.48 5.15
N ILE A 37 -3.62 -2.45 3.95
CA ILE A 37 -3.08 -1.22 3.36
C ILE A 37 -4.20 -0.17 3.17
N LEU A 38 -5.38 -0.58 2.72
CA LEU A 38 -6.51 0.33 2.58
C LEU A 38 -6.99 0.86 3.94
N GLU A 39 -7.09 0.01 4.95
CA GLU A 39 -7.41 0.39 6.33
C GLU A 39 -6.39 1.40 6.89
N MET A 40 -5.10 1.22 6.62
CA MET A 40 -4.05 2.16 7.03
C MET A 40 -4.16 3.55 6.36
N ILE A 41 -4.72 3.62 5.15
CA ILE A 41 -4.85 4.87 4.39
C ILE A 41 -6.13 5.62 4.77
N TYR A 42 -7.24 4.90 4.90
CA TYR A 42 -8.58 5.49 5.05
C TYR A 42 -9.08 5.47 6.50
N GLU A 43 -8.60 4.54 7.32
CA GLU A 43 -8.98 4.38 8.71
C GLU A 43 -7.77 4.53 9.63
N SER A 44 -7.96 4.26 10.93
CA SER A 44 -6.88 4.23 11.91
C SER A 44 -6.35 2.81 12.07
N GLY A 45 -5.84 2.24 10.97
CA GLY A 45 -5.14 0.95 10.99
C GLY A 45 -3.99 0.94 12.00
N LYS A 46 -3.70 -0.24 12.57
CA LYS A 46 -2.67 -0.41 13.59
C LYS A 46 -1.56 -1.32 13.10
N ILE A 47 -0.34 -0.99 13.49
CA ILE A 47 0.83 -1.82 13.21
C ILE A 47 1.14 -2.66 14.45
N ASP A 48 1.39 -3.95 14.22
CA ASP A 48 1.86 -4.90 15.22
C ASP A 48 2.77 -5.97 14.58
N GLY A 49 3.28 -6.88 15.41
CA GLY A 49 4.23 -7.91 14.97
C GLY A 49 3.66 -8.90 13.96
N SER A 50 2.34 -8.96 13.77
CA SER A 50 1.71 -9.83 12.78
C SER A 50 1.64 -9.19 11.39
N ASN A 51 1.69 -7.85 11.30
CA ASN A 51 1.50 -7.15 10.04
C ASN A 51 2.66 -6.29 9.56
N VAL A 52 3.59 -5.93 10.44
CA VAL A 52 4.68 -5.00 10.12
C VAL A 52 5.50 -5.45 8.90
N GLU A 53 5.78 -6.74 8.75
CA GLU A 53 6.60 -7.26 7.64
C GLU A 53 5.93 -7.10 6.28
N TYR A 54 4.66 -7.51 6.15
CA TYR A 54 3.96 -7.37 4.87
C TYR A 54 3.60 -5.91 4.58
N LEU A 55 3.37 -5.09 5.62
CA LEU A 55 3.15 -3.66 5.46
C LEU A 55 4.38 -2.97 4.87
N LEU A 56 5.59 -3.29 5.34
CA LEU A 56 6.83 -2.78 4.74
C LEU A 56 6.97 -3.21 3.28
N LYS A 57 6.75 -4.50 3.00
CA LYS A 57 6.84 -5.04 1.64
C LYS A 57 5.87 -4.36 0.67
N LEU A 58 4.60 -4.22 1.06
CA LEU A 58 3.58 -3.62 0.20
C LEU A 58 3.73 -2.09 0.12
N ALA A 59 4.18 -1.43 1.19
CA ALA A 59 4.49 0.00 1.15
C ALA A 59 5.64 0.30 0.19
N ASP A 60 6.65 -0.55 0.12
CA ASP A 60 7.72 -0.46 -0.88
C ASP A 60 7.16 -0.72 -2.29
N GLN A 61 6.46 -1.85 -2.48
CA GLN A 61 5.89 -2.25 -3.77
C GLN A 61 4.98 -1.18 -4.38
N PHE A 62 4.13 -0.57 -3.56
CA PHE A 62 3.18 0.44 -4.01
C PHE A 62 3.64 1.88 -3.77
N ASN A 63 4.90 2.09 -3.36
CA ASN A 63 5.43 3.40 -3.01
C ASN A 63 4.46 4.23 -2.13
N ILE A 64 4.23 3.76 -0.91
CA ILE A 64 3.39 4.41 0.12
C ILE A 64 4.29 4.86 1.29
N PRO A 65 4.96 6.02 1.20
CA PRO A 65 5.96 6.44 2.19
C PRO A 65 5.40 6.55 3.61
N LYS A 66 4.13 6.95 3.76
CA LYS A 66 3.50 7.09 5.07
C LYS A 66 3.46 5.77 5.83
N ILE A 67 3.11 4.66 5.16
CA ILE A 67 3.05 3.34 5.80
C ILE A 67 4.47 2.82 6.05
N MET A 68 5.40 3.03 5.11
CA MET A 68 6.81 2.66 5.28
C MET A 68 7.39 3.28 6.56
N ILE A 69 7.27 4.60 6.72
CA ILE A 69 7.78 5.32 7.90
C ILE A 69 7.13 4.80 9.18
N SER A 70 5.81 4.65 9.21
CA SER A 70 5.11 4.15 10.41
C SER A 70 5.53 2.72 10.80
N ALA A 71 5.78 1.86 9.81
CA ALA A 71 6.22 0.49 10.06
C ALA A 71 7.69 0.43 10.53
N GLU A 72 8.57 1.24 9.95
CA GLU A 72 9.95 1.40 10.42
C GLU A 72 10.01 1.96 11.85
N GLU A 73 9.22 3.00 12.14
CA GLU A 73 9.11 3.55 13.49
C GLU A 73 8.63 2.50 14.50
N TRP A 74 7.66 1.66 14.12
CA TRP A 74 7.21 0.57 14.98
C TRP A 74 8.36 -0.40 15.28
N LEU A 75 9.14 -0.83 14.27
CA LEU A 75 10.27 -1.76 14.46
C LEU A 75 11.39 -1.18 15.32
N ILE A 76 11.66 0.12 15.21
CA ILE A 76 12.69 0.80 16.01
C ILE A 76 12.28 0.89 17.48
N ASN A 77 10.98 1.03 17.76
CA ASN A 77 10.44 1.25 19.09
C ASN A 77 9.85 -0.02 19.73
N TRP A 78 10.05 -1.18 19.12
CA TRP A 78 9.56 -2.47 19.62
C TRP A 78 10.49 -3.09 20.68
#